data_AF-A0A919BN81-F1
#
_entry.id   AF-A0A919BN81-F1
#
_cell.length_a   1.000
_cell.length_b   1.000
_cell.length_c   1.000
_cell.angle_alpha   90.00
_cell.angle_beta   90.00
_cell.angle_gamma   90.00
#
_symmetry.space_group_name_H-M   'P 1'
#
loop_
_entity.id
_entity.type
_entity.pdbx_description
1 polymer ?
#
loop_
_entity_poly.entity_id
_entity_poly.type
_entity_poly.pdbx_seq_one_letter_code
_entity_poly.pdbx_strand_id
1 'polypeptide(L)'
;MKISNINKIAIAVTSSFLLFACGGDNKASSKVSTEQIWADFKIESDGKESKVKAELHERDSSGAHLILAGGDYLQVSVLNTKKKLQFDNIFEDAKYQSKVSVTSDNALFTIDFYRKKEGSMLSTAELPQNFKILSPSDNASYGPNNDLLVQIDGVDSESNTEIIMTAKCKATSGGDRRVSQSITFNEVASQQFDLTELTMFQDSAIDRSKSCDLDIEISRSRQGQVASQFTGGSRIRAYQIREVEDITVRLN
;
A
#
# COMPACT_ATOMS: atom_id res chain seq x y z
N MET A 1 3.19 -45.10 -70.57
CA MET A 1 4.62 -44.82 -70.77
C MET A 1 4.99 -43.58 -69.93
N LYS A 2 5.97 -43.75 -69.03
CA LYS A 2 6.78 -42.76 -68.30
C LYS A 2 6.12 -41.58 -67.56
N ILE A 3 6.11 -41.78 -66.25
CA ILE A 3 6.28 -40.89 -65.09
C ILE A 3 7.29 -39.73 -65.31
N SER A 4 7.00 -38.53 -64.78
CA SER A 4 7.90 -37.72 -63.92
C SER A 4 7.16 -36.53 -63.30
N ASN A 5 6.94 -36.56 -61.98
CA ASN A 5 7.59 -35.74 -60.93
C ASN A 5 7.26 -34.24 -60.95
N ILE A 6 6.76 -33.73 -59.82
CA ILE A 6 7.39 -32.67 -59.00
C ILE A 6 6.76 -32.75 -57.60
N ASN A 7 7.54 -33.20 -56.62
CA ASN A 7 7.27 -33.03 -55.19
C ASN A 7 7.73 -31.63 -54.77
N LYS A 8 6.83 -30.82 -54.20
CA LYS A 8 7.21 -29.69 -53.33
C LYS A 8 6.57 -29.92 -51.97
N ILE A 9 7.37 -30.45 -51.04
CA ILE A 9 7.00 -30.59 -49.64
C ILE A 9 7.08 -29.20 -49.02
N ALA A 10 5.91 -28.63 -48.72
CA ALA A 10 5.80 -27.45 -47.87
C ALA A 10 5.83 -27.92 -46.40
N ILE A 11 6.95 -27.67 -45.72
CA ILE A 11 7.07 -27.87 -44.27
C ILE A 11 6.41 -26.67 -43.60
N ALA A 12 5.18 -26.85 -43.12
CA ALA A 12 4.51 -25.89 -42.24
C ALA A 12 5.10 -26.03 -40.83
N VAL A 13 6.00 -25.11 -40.46
CA VAL A 13 6.46 -24.97 -39.08
C VAL A 13 5.34 -24.28 -38.30
N THR A 14 4.46 -25.07 -37.69
CA THR A 14 3.44 -24.56 -36.76
C THR A 14 4.14 -24.23 -35.45
N SER A 15 4.66 -23.02 -35.35
CA SER A 15 5.21 -22.48 -34.11
C SER A 15 4.06 -22.23 -33.14
N SER A 16 3.85 -23.16 -32.21
CA SER A 16 2.94 -23.02 -31.07
C SER A 16 3.45 -21.90 -30.17
N PHE A 17 2.96 -20.69 -30.41
CA PHE A 17 2.99 -19.59 -29.45
C PHE A 17 2.05 -19.95 -28.28
N LEU A 18 2.60 -20.58 -27.25
CA LEU A 18 2.00 -20.57 -25.92
C LEU A 18 2.14 -19.15 -25.37
N LEU A 19 1.16 -18.31 -25.67
CA LEU A 19 0.98 -17.04 -24.98
C LEU A 19 0.55 -17.38 -23.54
N PHE A 20 1.47 -17.21 -22.60
CA PHE A 20 1.11 -16.92 -21.22
C PHE A 20 0.29 -15.63 -21.23
N ALA A 21 -1.03 -15.76 -21.17
CA ALA A 21 -1.93 -14.65 -20.89
C ALA A 21 -1.77 -14.26 -19.42
N CYS A 22 -0.63 -13.65 -19.09
CA CYS A 22 -0.47 -12.86 -17.89
C CYS A 22 -1.17 -11.51 -18.13
N GLY A 23 -2.30 -11.29 -17.45
CA GLY A 23 -2.87 -9.96 -17.22
C GLY A 23 -4.21 -9.67 -17.89
N GLY A 24 -5.20 -9.27 -17.08
CA GLY A 24 -5.98 -8.08 -17.41
C GLY A 24 -7.50 -8.15 -17.37
N ASP A 25 -8.14 -9.30 -17.25
CA ASP A 25 -9.61 -9.34 -17.32
C ASP A 25 -10.27 -9.19 -15.95
N ASN A 26 -10.94 -8.05 -15.76
CA ASN A 26 -11.86 -7.83 -14.66
C ASN A 26 -12.99 -8.88 -14.68
N LYS A 27 -13.31 -9.48 -13.54
CA LYS A 27 -14.36 -10.49 -13.41
C LYS A 27 -15.49 -10.00 -12.51
N ALA A 28 -16.74 -10.28 -12.87
CA ALA A 28 -17.88 -9.94 -12.04
C ALA A 28 -17.89 -10.77 -10.73
N SER A 29 -18.00 -10.12 -9.57
CA SER A 29 -18.00 -10.77 -8.25
C SER A 29 -19.12 -11.82 -8.11
N SER A 30 -20.24 -11.62 -8.79
CA SER A 30 -21.39 -12.53 -8.77
C SER A 30 -21.15 -13.87 -9.50
N LYS A 31 -20.01 -14.00 -10.21
CA LYS A 31 -19.56 -15.22 -10.93
C LYS A 31 -18.43 -15.97 -10.22
N VAL A 32 -17.98 -15.50 -9.06
CA VAL A 32 -16.91 -16.09 -8.25
C VAL A 32 -17.49 -16.41 -6.89
N SER A 33 -17.25 -17.60 -6.33
CA SER A 33 -17.72 -17.92 -4.98
C SER A 33 -16.78 -17.31 -3.93
N THR A 34 -17.27 -17.01 -2.72
CA THR A 34 -16.50 -16.22 -1.73
C THR A 34 -15.20 -16.92 -1.33
N GLU A 35 -15.22 -18.25 -1.23
CA GLU A 35 -14.04 -19.07 -0.92
C GLU A 35 -12.96 -19.05 -2.01
N GLN A 36 -13.26 -18.43 -3.15
CA GLN A 36 -12.32 -18.13 -4.23
C GLN A 36 -12.01 -16.64 -4.32
N ILE A 37 -12.39 -15.82 -3.35
CA ILE A 37 -12.09 -14.39 -3.33
C ILE A 37 -10.95 -14.14 -2.34
N TRP A 38 -9.83 -13.65 -2.85
CA TRP A 38 -8.80 -13.05 -2.04
C TRP A 38 -9.14 -11.57 -1.82
N ALA A 39 -9.13 -11.13 -0.56
CA ALA A 39 -9.47 -9.76 -0.18
C ALA A 39 -8.29 -9.06 0.49
N ASP A 40 -8.02 -7.82 0.06
CA ASP A 40 -7.11 -6.89 0.73
C ASP A 40 -7.88 -5.65 1.16
N PHE A 41 -7.96 -5.45 2.46
CA PHE A 41 -8.63 -4.31 3.05
C PHE A 41 -7.61 -3.43 3.77
N LYS A 42 -7.63 -2.13 3.47
CA LYS A 42 -6.75 -1.15 4.11
C LYS A 42 -7.56 0.00 4.70
N ILE A 43 -7.28 0.35 5.94
CA ILE A 43 -7.83 1.54 6.60
C ILE A 43 -6.64 2.44 6.92
N GLU A 44 -6.61 3.66 6.39
CA GLU A 44 -5.52 4.61 6.57
C GLU A 44 -6.06 5.90 7.16
N SER A 45 -5.54 6.34 8.31
CA SER A 45 -5.90 7.61 8.92
C SER A 45 -4.74 8.59 8.94
N ASP A 46 -4.97 9.79 8.39
CA ASP A 46 -4.05 10.93 8.41
C ASP A 46 -4.23 11.82 9.66
N GLY A 47 -5.12 11.42 10.58
CA GLY A 47 -5.49 12.16 11.78
C GLY A 47 -6.63 13.16 11.59
N LYS A 48 -7.01 13.48 10.34
CA LYS A 48 -8.19 14.29 9.99
C LYS A 48 -9.35 13.43 9.50
N GLU A 49 -9.07 12.46 8.65
CA GLU A 49 -10.01 11.47 8.16
C GLU A 49 -9.39 10.06 8.10
N SER A 50 -10.23 9.06 7.86
CA SER A 50 -9.81 7.70 7.54
C SER A 50 -10.31 7.33 6.15
N LYS A 51 -9.38 6.91 5.29
CA LYS A 51 -9.66 6.34 3.99
C LYS A 51 -9.73 4.82 4.13
N VAL A 52 -10.83 4.23 3.66
CA VAL A 52 -11.00 2.78 3.62
C VAL A 52 -10.91 2.33 2.18
N LYS A 53 -10.00 1.42 1.90
CA LYS A 53 -9.67 0.87 0.59
C LYS A 53 -9.93 -0.63 0.58
N ALA A 54 -10.36 -1.16 -0.54
CA ALA A 54 -10.59 -2.57 -0.74
C ALA A 54 -10.22 -3.01 -2.15
N GLU A 55 -9.52 -4.15 -2.22
CA GLU A 55 -9.23 -4.90 -3.42
C GLU A 55 -9.71 -6.33 -3.28
N LEU A 56 -10.27 -6.86 -4.36
CA LEU A 56 -10.80 -8.21 -4.43
C LEU A 56 -10.24 -8.88 -5.67
N HIS A 57 -9.69 -10.08 -5.53
CA HIS A 57 -9.09 -10.86 -6.60
C HIS A 57 -9.62 -12.29 -6.60
N GLU A 58 -9.64 -12.93 -7.77
CA GLU A 58 -9.91 -14.37 -7.85
C GLU A 58 -8.70 -15.18 -7.35
N ARG A 59 -8.92 -16.00 -6.31
CA ARG A 59 -8.03 -16.98 -5.66
C ARG A 59 -6.88 -16.37 -4.86
N ASP A 60 -6.11 -15.45 -5.44
CA ASP A 60 -4.92 -14.87 -4.80
C ASP A 60 -4.68 -13.44 -5.24
N SER A 61 -3.65 -12.78 -4.68
CA SER A 61 -3.32 -11.37 -4.95
C SER A 61 -2.90 -11.08 -6.40
N SER A 62 -2.55 -12.09 -7.18
CA SER A 62 -2.20 -11.95 -8.61
C SER A 62 -3.36 -12.30 -9.54
N GLY A 63 -4.47 -12.76 -8.99
CA GLY A 63 -5.67 -13.13 -9.73
C GLY A 63 -6.38 -11.96 -10.39
N ALA A 64 -7.36 -12.28 -11.23
CA ALA A 64 -8.22 -11.31 -11.88
C ALA A 64 -8.93 -10.41 -10.84
N HIS A 65 -8.88 -9.09 -11.04
CA HIS A 65 -9.62 -8.15 -10.20
C HIS A 65 -11.13 -8.39 -10.29
N LEU A 66 -11.82 -8.29 -9.16
CA LEU A 66 -13.26 -8.47 -9.09
C LEU A 66 -13.99 -7.14 -9.10
N ILE A 67 -14.99 -7.03 -9.97
CA ILE A 67 -15.93 -5.92 -10.04
C ILE A 67 -17.24 -6.34 -9.39
N LEU A 68 -17.65 -5.61 -8.35
CA LEU A 68 -18.90 -5.81 -7.64
C LEU A 68 -20.09 -5.81 -8.62
N ALA A 69 -20.84 -6.91 -8.61
CA ALA A 69 -21.95 -7.13 -9.53
C ALA A 69 -23.07 -7.94 -8.86
N GLY A 70 -24.25 -8.03 -9.50
CA GLY A 70 -25.34 -8.88 -9.01
C GLY A 70 -25.99 -8.40 -7.70
N GLY A 71 -25.76 -7.15 -7.31
CA GLY A 71 -26.23 -6.58 -6.05
C GLY A 71 -25.24 -6.72 -4.89
N ASP A 72 -24.04 -7.25 -5.14
CA ASP A 72 -22.95 -7.27 -4.17
C ASP A 72 -22.48 -5.84 -3.87
N TYR A 73 -22.09 -5.56 -2.62
CA TYR A 73 -21.51 -4.28 -2.24
C TYR A 73 -20.51 -4.42 -1.10
N LEU A 74 -19.60 -3.44 -1.01
CA LEU A 74 -18.72 -3.24 0.14
C LEU A 74 -19.22 -2.05 0.96
N GLN A 75 -19.26 -2.20 2.28
CA GLN A 75 -19.66 -1.13 3.19
C GLN A 75 -18.76 -1.11 4.42
N VAL A 76 -18.20 0.05 4.73
CA VAL A 76 -17.56 0.28 6.03
C VAL A 76 -18.59 0.74 7.04
N SER A 77 -18.48 0.21 8.27
CA SER A 77 -19.15 0.69 9.47
C SER A 77 -18.10 1.00 10.55
N VAL A 78 -18.21 2.16 11.18
CA VAL A 78 -17.37 2.54 12.33
C VAL A 78 -18.17 3.51 13.21
N LEU A 79 -18.26 3.21 14.50
CA LEU A 79 -19.14 3.93 15.43
C LEU A 79 -20.58 4.03 14.85
N ASN A 80 -21.10 5.24 14.71
CA ASN A 80 -22.43 5.52 14.14
C ASN A 80 -22.41 5.79 12.62
N THR A 81 -21.28 5.61 11.96
CA THR A 81 -21.13 5.87 10.52
C THR A 81 -21.20 4.58 9.73
N LYS A 82 -21.98 4.58 8.64
CA LYS A 82 -21.98 3.53 7.62
C LYS A 82 -21.85 4.17 6.25
N LYS A 83 -20.89 3.71 5.43
CA LYS A 83 -20.71 4.18 4.06
C LYS A 83 -20.38 3.03 3.12
N LYS A 84 -21.03 3.00 1.97
CA LYS A 84 -20.63 2.11 0.88
C LYS A 84 -19.33 2.58 0.26
N LEU A 85 -18.45 1.64 -0.06
CA LEU A 85 -17.26 1.92 -0.86
C LEU A 85 -17.69 2.09 -2.32
N GLN A 86 -17.10 3.07 -2.99
CA GLN A 86 -17.35 3.37 -4.39
C GLN A 86 -16.20 2.85 -5.24
N PHE A 87 -16.52 2.41 -6.46
CA PHE A 87 -15.50 2.02 -7.42
C PHE A 87 -14.64 3.24 -7.77
N ASP A 88 -13.32 3.05 -7.80
CA ASP A 88 -12.37 4.05 -8.21
C ASP A 88 -11.48 3.48 -9.33
N ASN A 89 -11.51 4.14 -10.49
CA ASN A 89 -10.73 3.77 -11.67
C ASN A 89 -9.49 4.65 -11.86
N ILE A 90 -9.25 5.61 -10.97
CA ILE A 90 -8.17 6.60 -11.06
C ILE A 90 -6.96 6.16 -10.23
N PHE A 91 -7.17 5.54 -9.06
CA PHE A 91 -6.06 5.07 -8.23
C PHE A 91 -5.63 3.65 -8.60
N GLU A 92 -4.33 3.45 -8.80
CA GLU A 92 -3.75 2.17 -9.18
C GLU A 92 -3.77 1.15 -8.03
N ASP A 93 -3.82 1.62 -6.77
CA ASP A 93 -3.61 0.78 -5.59
C ASP A 93 -4.89 0.21 -4.94
N ALA A 94 -6.09 0.68 -5.37
CA ALA A 94 -7.35 0.20 -4.81
C ALA A 94 -8.53 0.39 -5.76
N LYS A 95 -9.33 -0.66 -5.98
CA LYS A 95 -10.54 -0.61 -6.83
C LYS A 95 -11.77 -0.03 -6.13
N TYR A 96 -11.84 -0.11 -4.80
CA TYR A 96 -12.98 0.38 -4.04
C TYR A 96 -12.54 1.22 -2.86
N GLN A 97 -13.16 2.38 -2.65
CA GLN A 97 -12.80 3.26 -1.55
C GLN A 97 -13.96 4.04 -0.92
N SER A 98 -13.78 4.46 0.33
CA SER A 98 -14.62 5.43 1.01
C SER A 98 -13.79 6.27 1.98
N LYS A 99 -14.37 7.37 2.45
CA LYS A 99 -13.77 8.25 3.46
C LYS A 99 -14.74 8.46 4.61
N VAL A 100 -14.24 8.35 5.84
CA VAL A 100 -14.99 8.61 7.08
C VAL A 100 -14.20 9.53 7.99
N SER A 101 -14.88 10.41 8.74
CA SER A 101 -14.22 11.40 9.62
C SER A 101 -13.85 10.82 10.99
N VAL A 102 -13.68 9.51 11.11
CA VAL A 102 -13.31 8.84 12.37
C VAL A 102 -11.82 8.57 12.34
N THR A 103 -11.08 9.11 13.32
CA THR A 103 -9.61 8.97 13.45
C THR A 103 -9.18 8.63 14.87
N SER A 104 -10.15 8.33 15.75
CA SER A 104 -9.92 8.04 17.17
C SER A 104 -9.18 6.73 17.38
N ASP A 105 -8.37 6.70 18.43
CA ASP A 105 -7.59 5.53 18.88
C ASP A 105 -8.49 4.30 19.03
N ASN A 106 -7.98 3.14 18.59
CA ASN A 106 -8.64 1.85 18.73
C ASN A 106 -10.07 1.82 18.17
N ALA A 107 -10.42 2.74 17.26
CA ALA A 107 -11.73 2.70 16.61
C ALA A 107 -11.85 1.40 15.80
N LEU A 108 -12.87 0.61 16.11
CA LEU A 108 -13.17 -0.63 15.40
C LEU A 108 -13.88 -0.32 14.08
N PHE A 109 -13.19 -0.60 12.98
CA PHE A 109 -13.76 -0.58 11.64
C PHE A 109 -14.23 -1.97 11.27
N THR A 110 -15.46 -2.05 10.74
CA THR A 110 -16.02 -3.27 10.16
C THR A 110 -16.29 -3.04 8.68
N ILE A 111 -15.68 -3.84 7.83
CA ILE A 111 -15.97 -3.89 6.40
C ILE A 111 -16.89 -5.08 6.16
N ASP A 112 -18.10 -4.80 5.72
CA ASP A 112 -19.07 -5.79 5.26
C ASP A 112 -18.96 -5.93 3.74
N PHE A 113 -18.52 -7.11 3.30
CA PHE A 113 -18.78 -7.55 1.95
C PHE A 113 -20.13 -8.26 1.94
N TYR A 114 -21.16 -7.55 1.49
CA TYR A 114 -22.49 -8.13 1.34
C TYR A 114 -22.62 -8.71 -0.05
N ARG A 115 -23.05 -9.97 -0.12
CA ARG A 115 -23.38 -10.64 -1.38
C ARG A 115 -24.85 -10.99 -1.40
N LYS A 116 -25.54 -10.66 -2.50
CA LYS A 116 -27.00 -10.85 -2.59
C LYS A 116 -27.45 -12.30 -2.34
N LYS A 117 -26.60 -13.28 -2.70
CA LYS A 117 -26.88 -14.72 -2.58
C LYS A 117 -26.42 -15.34 -1.26
N GLU A 118 -25.49 -14.71 -0.55
CA GLU A 118 -24.77 -15.33 0.58
C GLU A 118 -24.88 -14.53 1.88
N GLY A 119 -25.31 -13.27 1.83
CA GLY A 119 -25.41 -12.39 2.99
C GLY A 119 -24.12 -11.62 3.27
N SER A 120 -23.95 -11.18 4.52
CA SER A 120 -22.84 -10.33 4.98
C SER A 120 -21.62 -11.16 5.40
N MET A 121 -20.44 -10.68 5.01
CA MET A 121 -19.13 -11.20 5.44
C MET A 121 -18.34 -10.06 6.07
N LEU A 122 -18.15 -10.15 7.38
CA LEU A 122 -17.62 -9.06 8.19
C LEU A 122 -16.13 -9.28 8.43
N SER A 123 -15.33 -8.30 8.03
CA SER A 123 -13.91 -8.20 8.36
C SER A 123 -13.69 -6.98 9.25
N THR A 124 -12.84 -7.09 10.27
CA THR A 124 -12.66 -6.06 11.28
C THR A 124 -11.20 -5.70 11.48
N ALA A 125 -10.94 -4.43 11.77
CA ALA A 125 -9.63 -3.98 12.24
C ALA A 125 -9.80 -2.73 13.11
N GLU A 126 -8.96 -2.61 14.12
CA GLU A 126 -8.89 -1.41 14.96
C GLU A 126 -7.82 -0.48 14.44
N LEU A 127 -8.11 0.83 14.40
CA LEU A 127 -7.05 1.82 14.20
C LEU A 127 -6.01 1.71 15.33
N PRO A 128 -4.70 1.72 15.02
CA PRO A 128 -3.66 1.90 16.02
C PRO A 128 -3.88 3.17 16.86
N GLN A 129 -3.18 3.26 18.00
CA GLN A 129 -3.14 4.52 18.76
C GLN A 129 -2.64 5.65 17.86
N ASN A 130 -3.39 6.75 17.83
CA ASN A 130 -3.02 7.96 17.13
C ASN A 130 -1.72 8.52 17.72
N PHE A 131 -1.01 9.29 16.91
CA PHE A 131 0.18 9.99 17.31
C PHE A 131 0.39 11.28 16.52
N LYS A 132 1.33 12.07 17.03
CA LYS A 132 1.90 13.27 16.47
C LYS A 132 3.39 13.07 16.34
N ILE A 133 3.95 13.65 15.28
CA ILE A 133 5.38 13.83 15.15
C ILE A 133 5.76 15.02 16.03
N LEU A 134 6.63 14.78 17.01
CA LEU A 134 7.21 15.80 17.89
C LEU A 134 8.51 16.37 17.31
N SER A 135 9.25 15.54 16.56
CA SER A 135 10.44 15.92 15.80
C SER A 135 10.63 14.94 14.65
N PRO A 136 11.14 15.39 13.48
CA PRO A 136 11.40 16.78 13.11
C PRO A 136 10.10 17.56 12.87
N SER A 137 10.21 18.89 12.69
CA SER A 137 9.13 19.73 12.19
C SER A 137 9.27 19.96 10.69
N ASP A 138 8.18 20.34 10.02
CA ASP A 138 8.23 20.75 8.61
C ASP A 138 9.28 21.85 8.41
N ASN A 139 9.93 21.87 7.25
CA ASN A 139 10.95 22.86 6.88
C ASN A 139 12.19 22.89 7.79
N ALA A 140 12.40 21.86 8.63
CA ALA A 140 13.61 21.76 9.44
C ALA A 140 14.87 21.65 8.55
N SER A 141 16.04 21.99 9.10
CA SER A 141 17.31 21.84 8.38
C SER A 141 18.36 21.15 9.24
N TYR A 142 18.99 20.14 8.64
CA TYR A 142 20.04 19.33 9.26
C TYR A 142 21.33 19.42 8.45
N GLY A 143 22.43 19.67 9.15
CA GLY A 143 23.77 19.62 8.59
C GLY A 143 24.45 18.27 8.80
N PRO A 144 25.65 18.06 8.25
CA PRO A 144 26.34 16.76 8.27
C PRO A 144 26.72 16.26 9.67
N ASN A 145 26.80 17.16 10.66
CA ASN A 145 27.15 16.82 12.05
C ASN A 145 25.93 16.82 12.98
N ASN A 146 24.72 16.97 12.43
CA ASN A 146 23.50 17.00 13.22
C ASN A 146 22.76 15.69 13.00
N ASP A 147 22.46 15.00 14.10
CA ASP A 147 21.60 13.83 14.02
C ASP A 147 20.16 14.23 13.75
N LEU A 148 19.51 13.44 12.91
CA LEU A 148 18.07 13.52 12.70
C LEU A 148 17.38 12.76 13.83
N LEU A 149 16.78 13.51 14.75
CA LEU A 149 15.91 12.95 15.78
C LEU A 149 14.49 12.81 15.24
N VAL A 150 14.02 11.58 15.09
CA VAL A 150 12.61 11.28 14.88
C VAL A 150 11.99 10.92 16.22
N GLN A 151 10.98 11.68 16.64
CA GLN A 151 10.27 11.49 17.89
C GLN A 151 8.77 11.62 17.66
N ILE A 152 8.00 10.67 18.19
CA ILE A 152 6.54 10.66 18.17
C ILE A 152 6.00 10.62 19.60
N ASP A 153 4.74 11.01 19.79
CA ASP A 153 4.08 10.85 21.09
C ASP A 153 3.52 9.42 21.30
N GLY A 154 3.67 8.91 22.52
CA GLY A 154 3.17 7.60 22.92
C GLY A 154 3.88 6.40 22.26
N VAL A 155 3.44 5.21 22.64
CA VAL A 155 3.82 3.92 22.06
C VAL A 155 2.57 3.05 21.95
N ASP A 156 2.57 2.10 21.02
CA ASP A 156 1.49 1.13 20.85
C ASP A 156 2.10 -0.28 20.75
N SER A 157 2.01 -1.05 21.83
CA SER A 157 2.58 -2.40 21.93
C SER A 157 1.87 -3.43 21.04
N GLU A 158 0.68 -3.11 20.55
CA GLU A 158 -0.10 -4.00 19.67
C GLU A 158 0.09 -3.69 18.19
N SER A 159 0.96 -2.72 17.87
CA SER A 159 1.16 -2.22 16.52
C SER A 159 2.64 -2.14 16.15
N ASN A 160 2.94 -2.25 14.86
CA ASN A 160 4.29 -2.02 14.36
C ASN A 160 4.43 -0.57 13.89
N THR A 161 5.56 0.07 14.20
CA THR A 161 5.86 1.42 13.69
C THR A 161 6.92 1.35 12.59
N GLU A 162 6.66 2.04 11.49
CA GLU A 162 7.57 2.15 10.34
C GLU A 162 7.82 3.63 10.04
N ILE A 163 9.08 3.97 9.82
CA ILE A 163 9.50 5.25 9.24
C ILE A 163 9.92 4.98 7.80
N ILE A 164 9.34 5.71 6.86
CA ILE A 164 9.76 5.77 5.46
C ILE A 164 10.35 7.16 5.23
N MET A 165 11.65 7.21 4.96
CA MET A 165 12.35 8.42 4.56
C MET A 165 12.49 8.43 3.04
N THR A 166 12.06 9.52 2.40
CA THR A 166 12.24 9.74 0.96
C THR A 166 12.94 11.06 0.74
N ALA A 167 14.09 11.03 0.08
CA ALA A 167 14.84 12.23 -0.23
C ALA A 167 14.93 12.47 -1.74
N LYS A 168 14.77 13.71 -2.14
CA LYS A 168 15.05 14.24 -3.46
C LYS A 168 16.37 15.00 -3.43
N CYS A 169 17.40 14.42 -4.03
CA CYS A 169 18.75 14.99 -4.10
C CYS A 169 19.11 15.40 -5.53
N LYS A 170 20.18 16.18 -5.70
CA LYS A 170 20.79 16.36 -7.03
C LYS A 170 21.63 15.15 -7.41
N ALA A 171 21.57 14.75 -8.68
CA ALA A 171 22.42 13.70 -9.22
C ALA A 171 23.77 14.25 -9.67
N THR A 172 24.85 13.46 -9.55
CA THR A 172 26.19 13.82 -10.06
C THR A 172 26.22 14.00 -11.58
N SER A 173 25.34 13.31 -12.31
CA SER A 173 25.12 13.47 -13.75
C SER A 173 24.32 14.72 -14.14
N GLY A 174 23.84 15.49 -13.15
CA GLY A 174 22.82 16.52 -13.32
C GLY A 174 21.40 15.95 -13.23
N GLY A 175 20.44 16.82 -12.89
CA GLY A 175 19.05 16.46 -12.63
C GLY A 175 18.78 16.08 -11.16
N ASP A 176 17.63 15.44 -10.93
CA ASP A 176 17.17 15.03 -9.60
C ASP A 176 17.25 13.50 -9.46
N ARG A 177 17.64 13.04 -8.27
CA ARG A 177 17.70 11.63 -7.85
C ARG A 177 16.83 11.45 -6.61
N ARG A 178 15.82 10.58 -6.70
CA ARG A 178 15.04 10.16 -5.52
C ARG A 178 15.66 8.93 -4.90
N VAL A 179 15.86 8.94 -3.59
CA VAL A 179 16.30 7.80 -2.78
C VAL A 179 15.36 7.63 -1.61
N SER A 180 15.20 6.40 -1.13
CA SER A 180 14.35 6.12 0.03
C SER A 180 14.92 5.00 0.89
N GLN A 181 14.54 5.02 2.16
CA GLN A 181 14.87 3.99 3.13
C GLN A 181 13.69 3.80 4.08
N SER A 182 13.38 2.55 4.41
CA SER A 182 12.40 2.19 5.44
C SER A 182 13.10 1.59 6.66
N ILE A 183 12.60 1.93 7.84
CA ILE A 183 13.10 1.48 9.14
C ILE A 183 11.90 1.13 10.02
N THR A 184 11.87 -0.08 10.56
CA THR A 184 10.82 -0.55 11.48
C THR A 184 11.34 -0.60 12.91
N PHE A 185 10.52 -0.19 13.86
CA PHE A 185 10.78 -0.32 15.29
C PHE A 185 9.46 -0.54 16.04
N ASN A 186 9.56 -1.21 17.18
CA ASN A 186 8.43 -1.56 18.03
C ASN A 186 8.66 -1.00 19.43
N GLU A 187 7.61 -0.50 20.06
CA GLU A 187 7.63 -0.04 21.47
C GLU A 187 8.65 1.08 21.77
N VAL A 188 9.06 1.83 20.75
CA VAL A 188 9.98 2.97 20.90
C VAL A 188 9.30 4.22 20.34
N ALA A 189 9.38 5.32 21.09
CA ALA A 189 8.81 6.61 20.69
C ALA A 189 9.83 7.57 20.05
N SER A 190 11.11 7.20 20.02
CA SER A 190 12.19 8.06 19.55
C SER A 190 13.36 7.27 18.97
N GLN A 191 13.84 7.70 17.81
CA GLN A 191 14.98 7.13 17.12
C GLN A 191 15.88 8.28 16.61
N GLN A 192 17.18 8.12 16.79
CA GLN A 192 18.19 9.07 16.32
C GLN A 192 18.94 8.46 15.15
N PHE A 193 19.16 9.25 14.10
CA PHE A 193 19.84 8.83 12.89
C PHE A 193 21.01 9.75 12.57
N ASP A 194 22.20 9.16 12.41
CA ASP A 194 23.29 9.82 11.71
C ASP A 194 22.97 9.81 10.21
N LEU A 195 22.83 10.99 9.63
CA LEU A 195 22.50 11.18 8.22
C LEU A 195 23.55 10.56 7.28
N THR A 196 24.81 10.45 7.71
CA THR A 196 25.90 9.88 6.93
C THR A 196 25.88 8.34 6.93
N GLU A 197 25.26 7.74 7.95
CA GLU A 197 25.09 6.29 8.08
C GLU A 197 23.84 5.75 7.37
N LEU A 198 22.89 6.62 7.04
CA LEU A 198 21.70 6.23 6.28
C LEU A 198 22.09 5.74 4.87
N THR A 199 21.74 4.48 4.57
CA THR A 199 22.12 3.83 3.31
C THR A 199 21.52 4.52 2.09
N MET A 200 20.35 5.17 2.21
CA MET A 200 19.78 6.00 1.13
C MET A 200 20.71 7.12 0.67
N PHE A 201 21.51 7.70 1.57
CA PHE A 201 22.47 8.77 1.25
C PHE A 201 23.85 8.22 0.83
N GLN A 202 24.04 6.90 0.87
CA GLN A 202 25.24 6.21 0.39
C GLN A 202 25.25 5.94 -1.13
N ASP A 203 24.16 6.28 -1.83
CA ASP A 203 24.10 6.19 -3.29
C ASP A 203 25.15 7.12 -3.94
N SER A 204 26.10 6.50 -4.68
CA SER A 204 27.18 7.21 -5.39
C SER A 204 26.69 8.16 -6.50
N ALA A 205 25.43 8.02 -6.93
CA ALA A 205 24.82 8.90 -7.91
C ALA A 205 24.39 10.25 -7.30
N ILE A 206 24.41 10.42 -5.97
CA ILE A 206 24.04 11.67 -5.30
C ILE A 206 25.21 12.65 -5.29
N ASP A 207 24.97 13.90 -5.71
CA ASP A 207 25.89 15.02 -5.49
C ASP A 207 25.76 15.52 -4.05
N ARG A 208 26.63 15.01 -3.18
CA ARG A 208 26.67 15.36 -1.75
C ARG A 208 27.09 16.80 -1.46
N SER A 209 27.54 17.57 -2.45
CA SER A 209 27.82 19.01 -2.29
C SER A 209 26.55 19.87 -2.28
N LYS A 210 25.40 19.28 -2.65
CA LYS A 210 24.09 19.93 -2.67
C LYS A 210 23.22 19.38 -1.56
N SER A 211 22.24 20.17 -1.13
CA SER A 211 21.23 19.71 -0.20
C SER A 211 20.27 18.73 -0.89
N CYS A 212 19.64 17.89 -0.07
CA CYS A 212 18.49 17.08 -0.43
C CYS A 212 17.24 17.61 0.30
N ASP A 213 16.09 17.48 -0.35
CA ASP A 213 14.78 17.70 0.27
C ASP A 213 14.30 16.33 0.78
N LEU A 214 14.12 16.19 2.09
CA LEU A 214 13.73 14.96 2.78
C LEU A 214 12.29 15.08 3.28
N ASP A 215 11.50 14.06 2.96
CA ASP A 215 10.17 13.85 3.52
C ASP A 215 10.22 12.58 4.38
N ILE A 216 9.51 12.60 5.50
CA ILE A 216 9.41 11.47 6.42
C ILE A 216 7.94 11.13 6.62
N GLU A 217 7.56 9.93 6.20
CA GLU A 217 6.28 9.32 6.54
C GLU A 217 6.50 8.37 7.72
N ILE A 218 5.69 8.50 8.76
CA ILE A 218 5.66 7.56 9.88
C ILE A 218 4.31 6.90 9.88
N SER A 219 4.29 5.57 9.95
CA SER A 219 3.06 4.80 10.08
C SER A 219 3.09 3.88 11.29
N ARG A 220 1.98 3.83 12.03
CA ARG A 220 1.67 2.72 12.94
C ARG A 220 0.68 1.81 12.25
N SER A 221 0.87 0.50 12.33
CA SER A 221 0.01 -0.47 11.68
C SER A 221 -0.43 -1.60 12.61
N ARG A 222 -1.70 -1.99 12.49
CA ARG A 222 -2.30 -3.12 13.22
C ARG A 222 -3.00 -4.05 12.24
N GLN A 223 -2.79 -5.35 12.40
CA GLN A 223 -3.50 -6.37 11.65
C GLN A 223 -4.87 -6.61 12.27
N GLY A 224 -5.89 -6.81 11.42
CA GLY A 224 -7.22 -7.21 11.86
C GLY A 224 -7.59 -8.63 11.42
N GLN A 225 -8.88 -8.93 11.50
CA GLN A 225 -9.45 -10.22 11.16
C GLN A 225 -10.30 -10.12 9.89
N VAL A 226 -9.99 -10.96 8.91
CA VAL A 226 -10.83 -11.13 7.71
C VAL A 226 -11.86 -12.23 7.95
N ALA A 227 -13.04 -12.07 7.33
CA ALA A 227 -14.09 -13.09 7.37
C ALA A 227 -13.56 -14.44 6.86
N SER A 228 -13.84 -15.53 7.57
CA SER A 228 -13.28 -16.85 7.28
C SER A 228 -13.74 -17.46 5.95
N GLN A 229 -14.77 -16.87 5.33
CA GLN A 229 -15.30 -17.29 4.04
C GLN A 229 -14.38 -16.92 2.88
N PHE A 230 -13.49 -15.94 3.04
CA PHE A 230 -12.53 -15.57 2.00
C PHE A 230 -11.41 -16.59 1.84
N THR A 231 -10.71 -16.55 0.71
CA THR A 231 -9.54 -17.39 0.47
C THR A 231 -8.44 -17.11 1.50
N GLY A 232 -7.68 -18.14 1.87
CA GLY A 232 -6.48 -17.99 2.69
C GLY A 232 -5.51 -16.94 2.15
N GLY A 233 -4.84 -16.23 3.06
CA GLY A 233 -3.95 -15.11 2.73
C GLY A 233 -4.66 -13.78 2.51
N SER A 234 -6.00 -13.74 2.52
CA SER A 234 -6.76 -12.49 2.60
C SER A 234 -6.42 -11.76 3.89
N ARG A 235 -6.45 -10.42 3.86
CA ARG A 235 -5.96 -9.60 4.96
C ARG A 235 -6.72 -8.29 5.11
N ILE A 236 -6.70 -7.78 6.34
CA ILE A 236 -7.13 -6.42 6.66
C ILE A 236 -6.08 -5.79 7.58
N ARG A 237 -5.71 -4.55 7.27
CA ARG A 237 -4.75 -3.77 8.07
C ARG A 237 -5.24 -2.34 8.25
N ALA A 238 -5.00 -1.81 9.43
CA ALA A 238 -5.33 -0.44 9.79
C ALA A 238 -4.04 0.35 10.11
N TYR A 239 -4.01 1.61 9.71
CA TYR A 239 -2.85 2.48 9.77
C TYR A 239 -3.20 3.85 10.34
N GLN A 240 -2.33 4.36 11.21
CA GLN A 240 -2.22 5.80 11.52
C GLN A 240 -0.97 6.30 10.81
N ILE A 241 -1.09 7.33 9.97
CA ILE A 241 -0.01 7.83 9.11
C ILE A 241 0.18 9.33 9.37
N ARG A 242 1.40 9.74 9.67
CA ARG A 242 1.76 11.16 9.79
C ARG A 242 2.96 11.43 8.92
N GLU A 243 2.99 12.61 8.33
CA GLU A 243 4.04 13.05 7.44
C GLU A 243 4.65 14.34 8.00
N VAL A 244 5.93 14.52 7.72
CA VAL A 244 6.66 15.77 7.89
C VAL A 244 7.48 15.97 6.62
N GLU A 245 7.35 17.14 6.03
CA GLU A 245 7.81 17.41 4.67
C GLU A 245 8.83 18.56 4.62
N ASP A 246 9.49 18.69 3.47
CA ASP A 246 10.35 19.81 3.13
C ASP A 246 11.57 19.96 4.06
N ILE A 247 12.10 18.86 4.62
CA ILE A 247 13.28 18.90 5.49
C ILE A 247 14.54 19.05 4.63
N THR A 248 15.31 20.12 4.86
CA THR A 248 16.56 20.34 4.12
C THR A 248 17.74 19.62 4.79
N VAL A 249 18.31 18.63 4.10
CA VAL A 249 19.48 17.87 4.58
C VAL A 249 20.73 18.26 3.80
N ARG A 250 21.83 18.58 4.49
CA ARG A 250 23.18 18.74 3.90
C ARG A 250 24.08 17.61 4.36
N LEU A 251 24.69 16.91 3.39
CA LEU A 251 25.51 15.72 3.64
C LEU A 251 27.01 16.04 3.80
N ASN A 252 27.44 17.23 3.38
CA ASN A 252 28.81 17.76 3.48
C ASN A 252 28.81 19.25 3.85
#